data_AF-A0A4Q9NIN7-F1
#
_entry.id   AF-A0A4Q9NIN7-F1
#
_cell.length_a   1.000
_cell.length_b   1.000
_cell.length_c   1.000
_cell.angle_alpha   90.00
_cell.angle_beta   90.00
_cell.angle_gamma   90.00
#
_symmetry.space_group_name_H-M   'P 1'
#
loop_
_entity.id
_entity.type
_entity.pdbx_description
1 polymer ?
#
loop_
_entity_poly.entity_id
_entity_poly.type
_entity_poly.pdbx_seq_one_letter_code
_entity_poly.pdbx_strand_id
1 'polypeptide(L)'
;MEVNFRKIDIDQYDEDALLYNELYDTDPRDPAQALDDTKQNAAAVRGSLARNDYVGALTLVLENAPYGPNVEEAKNLNLQTLVTILNSTKGTDIPGIVKALSADAQDTLMKYLYKGMALPGWGDVSGSVLLGWHEKLTEVAGTGCIVRAMTDRKLV
;
A
#
# COMPACT_ATOMS: atom_id res chain seq x y z
N MET A 1 -18.40 40.64 -14.81
CA MET A 1 -18.76 39.32 -14.27
C MET A 1 -18.86 39.50 -12.77
N GLU A 2 -20.06 39.47 -12.18
CA GLU A 2 -20.25 39.64 -10.73
C GLU A 2 -19.74 38.38 -10.02
N VAL A 3 -18.67 38.51 -9.24
CA VAL A 3 -18.19 37.41 -8.39
C VAL A 3 -19.07 37.36 -7.15
N ASN A 4 -19.74 36.23 -6.92
CA ASN A 4 -20.54 36.00 -5.73
C ASN A 4 -19.62 35.77 -4.53
N PHE A 5 -19.33 36.83 -3.78
CA PHE A 5 -18.37 36.85 -2.66
C PHE A 5 -18.67 35.84 -1.55
N ARG A 6 -19.92 35.36 -1.43
CA ARG A 6 -20.31 34.36 -0.42
C ARG A 6 -19.90 32.92 -0.76
N LYS A 7 -19.43 32.69 -1.99
CA LYS A 7 -18.95 31.37 -2.44
C LYS A 7 -17.44 31.23 -2.37
N ILE A 8 -16.74 32.26 -1.91
CA ILE A 8 -15.28 32.22 -1.76
C ILE A 8 -14.98 31.42 -0.51
N ASP A 9 -14.22 30.33 -0.67
CA ASP A 9 -13.66 29.56 0.42
C ASP A 9 -12.50 30.36 1.02
N ILE A 10 -12.75 31.01 2.15
CA ILE A 10 -11.74 31.80 2.88
C ILE A 10 -10.90 30.92 3.81
N ASP A 11 -11.38 29.73 4.16
CA ASP A 11 -10.73 28.82 5.11
C ASP A 11 -9.45 28.21 4.50
N GLN A 12 -9.32 28.17 3.17
CA GLN A 12 -8.08 27.77 2.49
C GLN A 12 -6.87 28.66 2.82
N TYR A 13 -7.11 29.88 3.32
CA TYR A 13 -6.07 30.84 3.71
C TYR A 13 -5.90 30.92 5.24
N ASP A 14 -6.55 30.03 6.00
CA ASP A 14 -6.36 29.94 7.44
C ASP A 14 -4.94 29.41 7.75
N GLU A 15 -4.19 30.16 8.54
CA GLU A 15 -2.81 29.81 8.92
C GLU A 15 -2.77 28.59 9.86
N ASP A 16 -3.86 28.29 10.56
CA ASP A 16 -3.99 27.14 11.45
C ASP A 16 -4.39 25.85 10.69
N ALA A 17 -4.67 25.94 9.39
CA ALA A 17 -5.04 24.80 8.57
C ALA A 17 -3.83 23.89 8.31
N LEU A 18 -3.87 22.66 8.84
CA LEU A 18 -2.84 21.65 8.58
C LEU A 18 -2.88 21.21 7.12
N LEU A 19 -1.79 21.44 6.40
CA LEU A 19 -1.63 21.00 5.02
C LEU A 19 -1.30 19.52 4.97
N TYR A 20 -1.72 18.84 3.89
CA TYR A 20 -1.51 17.41 3.75
C TYR A 20 -0.02 16.99 3.81
N ASN A 21 0.88 17.81 3.27
CA ASN A 21 2.33 17.60 3.32
C ASN A 21 2.95 17.83 4.72
N GLU A 22 2.20 18.40 5.67
CA GLU A 22 2.64 18.59 7.06
C GLU A 22 2.20 17.42 7.96
N LEU A 23 1.31 16.56 7.47
CA LEU A 23 0.75 15.44 8.26
C LEU A 23 1.66 14.20 8.30
N TYR A 24 2.70 14.14 7.46
CA TYR A 24 3.63 13.02 7.39
C TYR A 24 4.97 13.45 6.76
N ASP A 25 6.05 12.76 7.12
CA ASP A 25 7.34 12.94 6.47
C ASP A 25 7.25 12.49 5.01
N THR A 26 7.65 13.37 4.08
CA THR A 26 7.69 13.06 2.65
C THR A 26 8.69 11.95 2.34
N ASP A 27 8.40 11.14 1.31
CA ASP A 27 9.36 10.15 0.83
C ASP A 27 10.67 10.87 0.43
N PRO A 28 11.84 10.47 0.98
CA PRO A 28 13.11 11.12 0.69
C PRO A 28 13.59 10.87 -0.75
N ARG A 29 13.01 9.90 -1.46
CA ARG A 29 13.34 9.57 -2.85
C ARG A 29 12.64 10.53 -3.80
N ASP A 30 13.33 10.93 -4.86
CA ASP A 30 12.66 11.56 -5.99
C ASP A 30 11.80 10.54 -6.77
N PRO A 31 10.82 11.01 -7.58
CA PRO A 31 9.93 10.10 -8.29
C PRO A 31 10.61 9.11 -9.25
N ALA A 32 11.74 9.49 -9.85
CA ALA A 32 12.46 8.62 -10.77
C ALA A 32 13.18 7.51 -10.01
N GLN A 33 13.80 7.83 -8.88
CA GLN A 33 14.44 6.87 -7.98
C GLN A 33 13.40 5.90 -7.39
N ALA A 34 12.27 6.41 -6.90
CA ALA A 34 11.20 5.57 -6.36
C ALA A 34 10.67 4.56 -7.40
N LEU A 35 10.54 4.99 -8.66
CA LEU A 35 10.15 4.11 -9.75
C LEU A 35 11.22 3.07 -10.08
N ASP A 36 12.50 3.46 -10.12
CA ASP A 36 13.60 2.52 -10.41
C ASP A 36 13.72 1.45 -9.32
N ASP A 37 13.70 1.86 -8.05
CA ASP A 37 13.67 0.95 -6.90
C ASP A 37 12.51 -0.05 -7.01
N THR A 38 11.32 0.45 -7.35
CA THR A 38 10.13 -0.41 -7.50
C THR A 38 10.29 -1.41 -8.64
N LYS A 39 10.91 -1.02 -9.76
CA LYS A 39 11.21 -1.94 -10.89
C LYS A 39 12.21 -3.02 -10.48
N GLN A 40 13.25 -2.65 -9.74
CA GLN A 40 14.24 -3.59 -9.21
C GLN A 40 13.58 -4.60 -8.25
N ASN A 41 12.76 -4.10 -7.32
CA ASN A 41 12.01 -4.95 -6.39
C ASN A 41 11.04 -5.89 -7.13
N ALA A 42 10.32 -5.40 -8.13
CA ALA A 42 9.43 -6.24 -8.95
C ALA A 42 10.18 -7.37 -9.67
N ALA A 43 11.40 -7.11 -10.15
CA ALA A 43 12.24 -8.15 -10.73
C ALA A 43 12.71 -9.17 -9.68
N ALA A 44 13.13 -8.72 -8.50
CA ALA A 44 13.55 -9.59 -7.40
C ALA A 44 12.40 -10.47 -6.88
N VAL A 45 11.19 -9.92 -6.77
CA VAL A 45 9.96 -10.64 -6.39
C VAL A 45 9.70 -11.81 -7.33
N ARG A 46 9.83 -11.62 -8.66
CA ARG A 46 9.67 -12.73 -9.62
C ARG A 46 10.65 -13.86 -9.34
N GLY A 47 11.89 -13.53 -9.00
CA GLY A 47 12.90 -14.51 -8.59
C GLY A 47 12.52 -15.27 -7.31
N SER A 48 11.99 -14.58 -6.30
CA SER A 48 11.52 -15.20 -5.06
C SER A 48 10.30 -16.11 -5.29
N LEU A 49 9.33 -15.67 -6.10
CA LEU A 49 8.17 -16.48 -6.47
C LEU A 49 8.56 -17.75 -7.23
N ALA A 50 9.57 -17.70 -8.10
CA ALA A 50 10.09 -18.88 -8.79
C ALA A 50 10.66 -19.94 -7.83
N ARG A 51 11.07 -19.55 -6.62
CA ARG A 51 11.56 -20.44 -5.56
C ARG A 51 10.47 -20.77 -4.52
N ASN A 52 9.22 -20.33 -4.73
CA ASN A 52 8.13 -20.39 -3.76
C ASN A 52 8.45 -19.68 -2.43
N ASP A 53 9.33 -18.68 -2.47
CA ASP A 53 9.69 -17.85 -1.30
C ASP A 53 8.73 -16.66 -1.19
N TYR A 54 7.54 -16.93 -0.66
CA TYR A 54 6.47 -15.93 -0.51
C TYR A 54 6.77 -14.91 0.59
N VAL A 55 7.44 -15.32 1.68
CA VAL A 55 7.83 -14.41 2.77
C VAL A 55 8.84 -13.39 2.27
N GLY A 56 9.89 -13.85 1.57
CA GLY A 56 10.87 -12.96 0.96
C GLY A 56 10.25 -12.05 -0.11
N ALA A 57 9.35 -12.58 -0.95
CA ALA A 57 8.64 -11.78 -1.94
C ALA A 57 7.78 -10.67 -1.31
N LEU A 58 7.01 -10.98 -0.26
CA LEU A 58 6.22 -9.97 0.45
C LEU A 58 7.09 -8.96 1.19
N THR A 59 8.18 -9.41 1.80
CA THR A 59 9.12 -8.51 2.47
C THR A 59 9.67 -7.48 1.50
N LEU A 60 10.11 -7.89 0.31
CA LEU A 60 10.64 -6.99 -0.73
C LEU A 60 9.62 -5.97 -1.27
N VAL A 61 8.35 -6.36 -1.42
CA VAL A 61 7.32 -5.47 -1.98
C VAL A 61 6.71 -4.52 -0.94
N LEU A 62 6.74 -4.91 0.34
CA LEU A 62 6.14 -4.16 1.45
C LEU A 62 7.15 -3.25 2.14
N GLU A 63 8.43 -3.63 2.19
CA GLU A 63 9.49 -2.76 2.70
C GLU A 63 9.77 -1.60 1.73
N ASN A 64 9.86 -0.38 2.27
CA ASN A 64 10.13 0.85 1.49
C ASN A 64 9.14 1.08 0.32
N ALA A 65 7.89 0.63 0.47
CA ALA A 65 6.82 0.84 -0.48
C ALA A 65 6.69 2.34 -0.88
N PRO A 66 6.51 2.67 -2.17
CA PRO A 66 6.39 4.05 -2.61
C PRO A 66 5.11 4.70 -2.06
N TYR A 67 5.22 5.93 -1.53
CA TYR A 67 4.10 6.66 -0.97
C TYR A 67 4.19 8.17 -1.27
N GLY A 68 3.11 8.91 -1.03
CA GLY A 68 3.07 10.36 -1.23
C GLY A 68 2.73 10.79 -2.66
N PRO A 69 2.74 12.09 -2.96
CA PRO A 69 2.34 12.61 -4.27
C PRO A 69 3.40 12.34 -5.36
N ASN A 70 2.99 12.42 -6.62
CA ASN A 70 3.87 12.37 -7.81
C ASN A 70 4.59 11.03 -8.07
N VAL A 71 4.25 9.95 -7.37
CA VAL A 71 4.85 8.60 -7.54
C VAL A 71 3.84 7.54 -7.98
N GLU A 72 2.78 7.94 -8.69
CA GLU A 72 1.66 7.06 -9.04
C GLU A 72 2.06 5.87 -9.92
N GLU A 73 3.03 6.04 -10.81
CA GLU A 73 3.56 4.92 -11.61
C GLU A 73 4.23 3.86 -10.74
N ALA A 74 5.04 4.28 -9.77
CA ALA A 74 5.71 3.39 -8.81
C ALA A 74 4.67 2.67 -7.94
N LYS A 75 3.70 3.40 -7.39
CA LYS A 75 2.61 2.81 -6.59
C LYS A 75 1.80 1.76 -7.36
N ASN A 76 1.46 2.05 -8.61
CA ASN A 76 0.71 1.11 -9.46
C ASN A 76 1.52 -0.15 -9.75
N LEU A 77 2.80 0.00 -10.07
CA LEU A 77 3.70 -1.15 -10.28
C LEU A 77 3.86 -1.99 -9.00
N ASN A 78 3.99 -1.33 -7.84
CA ASN A 78 4.14 -2.02 -6.56
C ASN A 78 2.87 -2.80 -6.20
N LEU A 79 1.70 -2.18 -6.36
CA LEU A 79 0.41 -2.84 -6.13
C LEU A 79 0.21 -4.03 -7.10
N GLN A 80 0.63 -3.91 -8.36
CA GLN A 80 0.50 -5.00 -9.34
C GLN A 80 1.41 -6.18 -8.97
N THR A 81 2.62 -5.86 -8.52
CA THR A 81 3.60 -6.84 -8.03
C THR A 81 3.06 -7.56 -6.79
N LEU A 82 2.47 -6.81 -5.84
CA LEU A 82 1.84 -7.38 -4.66
C LEU A 82 0.68 -8.31 -5.03
N VAL A 83 -0.26 -7.86 -5.88
CA VAL A 83 -1.39 -8.68 -6.35
C VAL A 83 -0.93 -10.00 -6.97
N THR A 84 0.19 -9.98 -7.71
CA THR A 84 0.79 -11.21 -8.26
C THR A 84 1.21 -12.19 -7.14
N ILE A 85 1.76 -11.68 -6.04
CA ILE A 85 2.11 -12.52 -4.88
C ILE A 85 0.84 -13.05 -4.20
N LEU A 86 -0.17 -12.20 -3.99
CA LEU A 86 -1.42 -12.60 -3.34
C LEU A 86 -2.14 -13.73 -4.11
N ASN A 87 -2.21 -13.62 -5.43
CA ASN A 87 -2.84 -14.60 -6.31
C ASN A 87 -2.06 -15.93 -6.42
N SER A 88 -0.73 -15.89 -6.25
CA SER A 88 0.11 -17.09 -6.35
C SER A 88 0.26 -17.85 -5.03
N THR A 89 -0.27 -17.31 -3.93
CA THR A 89 -0.16 -17.90 -2.59
C THR A 89 -1.39 -18.76 -2.27
N LYS A 90 -1.16 -19.94 -1.69
CA LYS A 90 -2.25 -20.82 -1.24
C LYS A 90 -2.83 -20.33 0.09
N GLY A 91 -4.15 -20.34 0.21
CA GLY A 91 -4.85 -19.86 1.41
C GLY A 91 -4.40 -20.52 2.73
N THR A 92 -3.98 -21.79 2.68
CA THR A 92 -3.48 -22.54 3.84
C THR A 92 -2.15 -22.01 4.38
N ASP A 93 -1.35 -21.36 3.54
CA ASP A 93 0.01 -20.95 3.86
C ASP A 93 0.03 -19.51 4.40
N ILE A 94 -1.02 -18.72 4.11
CA ILE A 94 -1.14 -17.31 4.49
C ILE A 94 -0.87 -17.06 5.99
N PRO A 95 -1.47 -17.79 6.95
CA PRO A 95 -1.26 -17.50 8.36
C PRO A 95 0.20 -17.68 8.79
N GLY A 96 0.92 -18.65 8.22
CA GLY A 96 2.34 -18.87 8.49
C GLY A 96 3.21 -17.76 7.90
N ILE A 97 2.90 -17.34 6.67
CA ILE A 97 3.59 -16.25 5.98
C ILE A 97 3.41 -14.93 6.75
N VAL A 98 2.17 -14.58 7.12
CA VAL A 98 1.88 -13.34 7.87
C VAL A 98 2.62 -13.31 9.20
N LYS A 99 2.68 -14.44 9.94
CA LYS A 99 3.44 -14.53 11.21
C LYS A 99 4.94 -14.29 11.04
N ALA A 100 5.49 -14.55 9.87
CA ALA A 100 6.91 -14.34 9.57
C ALA A 100 7.22 -12.89 9.15
N LEU A 101 6.20 -12.10 8.79
CA LEU A 101 6.38 -10.68 8.45
C LEU A 101 6.59 -9.84 9.72
N SER A 102 7.33 -8.73 9.56
CA SER A 102 7.42 -7.69 10.59
C SER A 102 6.07 -7.00 10.79
N ALA A 103 5.87 -6.38 11.96
CA ALA A 103 4.64 -5.64 12.25
C ALA A 103 4.40 -4.50 11.23
N ASP A 104 5.45 -3.80 10.82
CA ASP A 104 5.36 -2.72 9.82
C ASP A 104 4.97 -3.26 8.44
N ALA A 105 5.47 -4.43 8.05
CA ALA A 105 5.08 -5.08 6.81
C ALA A 105 3.63 -5.57 6.86
N GLN A 106 3.16 -6.09 8.01
CA GLN A 106 1.76 -6.46 8.22
C GLN A 106 0.83 -5.24 8.05
N ASP A 107 1.18 -4.11 8.65
CA ASP A 107 0.41 -2.87 8.52
C ASP A 107 0.41 -2.35 7.08
N THR A 108 1.55 -2.42 6.39
CA THR A 108 1.68 -2.00 4.99
C THR A 108 0.88 -2.92 4.05
N LEU A 109 0.87 -4.23 4.33
CA LEU A 109 0.02 -5.17 3.62
C LEU A 109 -1.46 -4.81 3.80
N MET A 110 -1.89 -4.48 5.02
CA MET A 110 -3.27 -4.07 5.29
C MET A 110 -3.68 -2.84 4.47
N LYS A 111 -2.81 -1.82 4.37
CA LYS A 111 -3.06 -0.64 3.52
C LYS A 111 -3.28 -1.03 2.06
N TYR A 112 -2.43 -1.91 1.53
CA TYR A 112 -2.55 -2.34 0.15
C TYR A 112 -3.79 -3.22 -0.10
N LEU A 113 -4.24 -4.01 0.88
CA LEU A 113 -5.50 -4.75 0.77
C LEU A 113 -6.69 -3.79 0.63
N TYR A 114 -6.73 -2.71 1.44
CA TYR A 114 -7.74 -1.65 1.28
C TYR A 114 -7.62 -0.93 -0.07
N LYS A 115 -6.40 -0.61 -0.52
CA LYS A 115 -6.18 -0.01 -1.83
C LYS A 115 -6.69 -0.89 -2.96
N GLY A 116 -6.40 -2.19 -2.93
CA GLY A 116 -6.90 -3.15 -3.93
C GLY A 116 -8.42 -3.25 -3.92
N MET A 117 -9.05 -3.28 -2.73
CA MET A 117 -10.51 -3.31 -2.60
C MET A 117 -11.19 -2.01 -3.10
N ALA A 118 -10.51 -0.86 -2.98
CA ALA A 118 -11.00 0.43 -3.45
C ALA A 118 -10.96 0.57 -4.98
N LEU A 119 -10.31 -0.35 -5.70
CA LEU A 119 -10.16 -0.32 -7.16
C LEU A 119 -10.81 -1.57 -7.81
N PRO A 120 -12.15 -1.61 -7.93
CA PRO A 120 -12.84 -2.75 -8.52
C PRO A 120 -12.39 -3.01 -9.98
N GLY A 121 -12.00 -4.24 -10.29
CA GLY A 121 -11.53 -4.62 -11.63
C GLY A 121 -10.08 -4.21 -11.94
N TRP A 122 -9.34 -3.67 -10.96
CA TRP A 122 -7.92 -3.36 -11.10
C TRP A 122 -7.07 -4.57 -10.73
N GLY A 123 -6.25 -5.03 -11.68
CA GLY A 123 -5.50 -6.28 -11.56
C GLY A 123 -6.42 -7.50 -11.57
N ASP A 124 -5.95 -8.64 -12.08
CA ASP A 124 -6.73 -9.90 -12.12
C ASP A 124 -6.95 -10.52 -10.71
N VAL A 125 -7.12 -9.71 -9.67
CA VAL A 125 -7.36 -10.15 -8.29
C VAL A 125 -8.86 -10.24 -8.04
N SER A 126 -9.31 -11.38 -7.54
CA SER A 126 -10.70 -11.50 -7.09
C SER A 126 -10.86 -10.84 -5.73
N GLY A 127 -12.02 -10.20 -5.49
CA GLY A 127 -12.34 -9.66 -4.16
C GLY A 127 -12.29 -10.73 -3.07
N SER A 128 -12.53 -12.00 -3.41
CA SER A 128 -12.39 -13.12 -2.48
C SER A 128 -10.94 -13.36 -2.02
N VAL A 129 -9.94 -13.17 -2.88
CA VAL A 129 -8.53 -13.29 -2.50
C VAL A 129 -8.15 -12.17 -1.53
N LEU A 130 -8.52 -10.93 -1.85
CA LEU A 130 -8.26 -9.78 -0.97
C LEU A 130 -8.91 -9.95 0.41
N LEU A 131 -10.18 -10.37 0.44
CA LEU A 131 -10.92 -10.60 1.69
C LEU A 131 -10.32 -11.77 2.49
N GLY A 132 -9.89 -12.84 1.82
CA GLY A 132 -9.23 -13.97 2.49
C GLY A 132 -7.88 -13.57 3.11
N TRP A 133 -7.08 -12.77 2.41
CA TRP A 133 -5.84 -12.21 2.97
C TRP A 133 -6.13 -11.26 4.14
N HIS A 134 -7.14 -10.41 4.03
CA HIS A 134 -7.54 -9.50 5.10
C HIS A 134 -7.97 -10.26 6.36
N GLU A 135 -8.82 -11.29 6.22
CA GLU A 135 -9.23 -12.16 7.33
C GLU A 135 -8.03 -12.76 8.06
N LYS A 136 -7.13 -13.41 7.32
CA LYS A 136 -5.96 -14.09 7.91
C LYS A 136 -4.94 -13.13 8.48
N LEU A 137 -4.74 -11.97 7.87
CA LEU A 137 -3.91 -10.92 8.43
C LEU A 137 -4.47 -10.41 9.76
N THR A 138 -5.78 -10.18 9.83
CA THR A 138 -6.44 -9.71 11.05
C THR A 138 -6.41 -10.76 12.16
N GLU A 139 -6.57 -12.04 11.83
CA GLU A 139 -6.44 -13.16 12.80
C GLU A 139 -5.05 -13.21 13.46
N VAL A 140 -4.00 -12.87 12.70
CA VAL A 140 -2.61 -12.93 13.19
C VAL A 140 -2.15 -11.64 13.85
N ALA A 141 -2.36 -10.49 13.20
CA ALA A 141 -1.88 -9.18 13.64
C ALA A 141 -2.86 -8.45 14.58
N GLY A 142 -4.08 -8.97 14.72
CA GLY A 142 -5.18 -8.33 15.45
C GLY A 142 -5.76 -7.11 14.71
N THR A 143 -6.79 -6.50 15.30
CA THR A 143 -7.47 -5.32 14.74
C THR A 143 -6.61 -4.06 14.72
N GLY A 144 -5.49 -4.05 15.43
CA GLY A 144 -4.56 -2.91 15.46
C GLY A 144 -3.99 -2.57 14.08
N CYS A 145 -3.75 -3.57 13.22
CA CYS A 145 -3.25 -3.31 11.86
C CYS A 145 -4.27 -2.56 10.99
N ILE A 146 -5.57 -2.83 11.19
CA ILE A 146 -6.65 -2.08 10.54
C ILE A 146 -6.64 -0.64 11.01
N VAL A 147 -6.61 -0.41 12.32
CA VAL A 147 -6.62 0.95 12.89
C VAL A 147 -5.43 1.75 12.37
N ARG A 148 -4.23 1.17 12.38
CA ARG A 148 -3.02 1.84 11.87
C ARG A 148 -3.10 2.14 10.38
N ALA A 149 -3.59 1.20 9.56
CA ALA A 149 -3.82 1.43 8.14
C ALA A 149 -4.83 2.56 7.88
N MET A 150 -5.91 2.64 8.67
CA MET A 150 -6.93 3.68 8.54
C MET A 150 -6.47 5.06 9.02
N THR A 151 -5.51 5.12 9.94
CA THR A 151 -4.98 6.39 10.47
C THR A 151 -3.79 6.93 9.69
N ASP A 152 -3.10 6.07 8.92
CA ASP A 152 -1.89 6.46 8.22
C ASP A 152 -2.17 7.47 7.09
N ARG A 153 -1.34 8.51 7.03
CA ARG A 153 -1.37 9.56 6.02
C ARG A 153 -0.39 9.30 4.87
N LYS A 154 0.54 8.35 5.02
CA LYS A 154 1.42 7.87 3.95
C LYS A 154 0.62 6.96 3.01
N LEU A 155 -0.06 7.57 2.05
CA LEU A 155 -0.86 6.86 1.06
C LEU A 155 0.04 6.14 0.06
N VAL A 156 -0.05 4.80 0.09
CA VAL A 156 0.60 3.85 -0.84
C VAL A 156 -0.15 3.69 -2.15
#